data_AF-A0A3B5LGZ6-F1
#
_entry.id   AF-A0A3B5LGZ6-F1
#
_cell.length_a   1.000
_cell.length_b   1.000
_cell.length_c   1.000
_cell.angle_alpha   90.00
_cell.angle_beta   90.00
_cell.angle_gamma   90.00
#
_symmetry.space_group_name_H-M   'P 1'
#
loop_
_entity.id
_entity.type
_entity.pdbx_description
1 polymer ?
#
loop_
_entity_poly.entity_id
_entity_poly.type
_entity_poly.pdbx_seq_one_letter_code
_entity_poly.pdbx_strand_id
1 'polypeptide(L)'
;MSSITIDPELKPGEFVIKSLFAEFAVLAEKKIEMVMAEPLEKLLSRSLQRGEDAQFDQLISSMSSIAEHCLPSLLRTLFDWYRRQSGTEDESYEYRPRSSTKSKGDEQHRDKDYLLERRDLAIDFIFCLVSVEVLKQIPLHPVPDVLVHEVLNLAFKHFKHKEGYSGPNTGNVHIIADLYAEVIGVLTQSK
;
A
#
# COMPACT_ATOMS: atom_id res chain seq x y z
N MET A 1 5.01 -9.27 -23.10
CA MET A 1 5.33 -10.40 -22.20
C MET A 1 6.71 -10.13 -21.64
N SER A 2 6.81 -9.80 -20.35
CA SER A 2 8.10 -9.62 -19.67
C SER A 2 8.77 -11.00 -19.56
N SER A 3 9.94 -11.17 -20.18
CA SER A 3 10.68 -12.42 -20.07
C SER A 3 11.32 -12.51 -18.69
N ILE A 4 10.90 -13.48 -17.88
CA ILE A 4 11.49 -13.75 -16.58
C ILE A 4 12.81 -14.51 -16.84
N THR A 5 13.94 -13.85 -16.62
CA THR A 5 15.27 -14.49 -16.62
C THR A 5 15.39 -15.38 -15.39
N ILE A 6 15.50 -16.70 -15.60
CA ILE A 6 15.65 -17.70 -14.54
C ILE A 6 17.14 -17.86 -14.23
N ASP A 7 17.54 -17.50 -13.01
CA ASP A 7 18.89 -17.79 -12.49
C ASP A 7 18.91 -19.24 -11.96
N PRO A 8 19.70 -20.15 -12.57
CA PRO A 8 19.76 -21.56 -12.19
C PRO A 8 20.39 -21.82 -10.81
N GLU A 9 21.00 -20.81 -10.17
CA GLU A 9 21.55 -20.95 -8.82
C GLU A 9 20.54 -20.64 -7.70
N LEU A 10 19.37 -20.09 -8.04
CA LEU A 10 18.33 -19.78 -7.06
C LEU A 10 17.68 -21.06 -6.52
N LYS A 11 17.55 -21.14 -5.19
CA LYS A 11 16.73 -22.17 -4.56
C LYS A 11 15.28 -22.03 -5.04
N PRO A 12 14.55 -23.13 -5.31
CA PRO A 12 13.19 -23.06 -5.83
C PRO A 12 12.24 -22.18 -5.01
N GLY A 13 12.30 -22.24 -3.68
CA GLY A 13 11.48 -21.39 -2.82
C GLY A 13 11.82 -19.89 -2.94
N GLU A 14 13.09 -19.55 -3.11
CA GLU A 14 13.52 -18.16 -3.30
C GLU A 14 13.07 -17.63 -4.68
N PHE A 15 13.18 -18.46 -5.72
CA PHE A 15 12.67 -18.13 -7.04
C PHE A 15 11.16 -17.85 -7.03
N VAL A 16 10.38 -18.69 -6.35
CA VAL A 16 8.93 -18.52 -6.24
C VAL A 16 8.58 -17.20 -5.52
N ILE A 17 9.20 -16.92 -4.37
CA ILE A 17 8.94 -15.67 -3.61
C ILE A 17 9.31 -14.44 -4.44
N LYS A 18 10.50 -14.43 -5.07
CA LYS A 18 10.96 -13.31 -5.90
C LYS A 18 10.05 -13.08 -7.10
N SER A 19 9.64 -14.16 -7.78
CA SER A 19 8.76 -14.07 -8.94
C SER A 19 7.38 -13.54 -8.56
N LEU A 20 6.79 -14.06 -7.48
CA LEU A 20 5.48 -13.63 -7.00
C LEU A 20 5.50 -12.16 -6.58
N PHE A 21 6.53 -11.74 -5.84
CA PHE A 21 6.64 -10.35 -5.41
C PHE A 21 6.90 -9.39 -6.58
N ALA A 22 7.67 -9.82 -7.59
CA ALA A 22 7.87 -9.04 -8.80
C ALA A 22 6.55 -8.85 -9.58
N GLU A 23 5.75 -9.91 -9.69
CA GLU A 23 4.41 -9.83 -10.29
C GLU A 23 3.50 -8.88 -9.48
N PHE A 24 3.52 -9.00 -8.15
CA PHE A 24 2.83 -8.08 -7.26
C PHE A 24 3.22 -6.62 -7.49
N ALA A 25 4.51 -6.31 -7.51
CA ALA A 25 4.96 -4.93 -7.71
C ALA A 25 4.48 -4.36 -9.05
N VAL A 26 4.52 -5.15 -10.12
CA VAL A 26 4.04 -4.73 -11.46
C VAL A 26 2.53 -4.51 -11.49
N LEU A 27 1.74 -5.41 -10.91
CA LEU A 27 0.28 -5.28 -10.91
C LEU A 27 -0.19 -4.16 -9.96
N ALA A 28 0.48 -3.99 -8.82
CA ALA A 28 0.22 -2.89 -7.90
C ALA A 28 0.47 -1.53 -8.57
N GLU A 29 1.58 -1.37 -9.28
CA GLU A 29 1.89 -0.13 -10.02
C GLU A 29 0.80 0.17 -11.06
N LYS A 30 0.41 -0.81 -11.87
CA LYS A 30 -0.67 -0.64 -12.85
C LYS A 30 -2.00 -0.24 -12.20
N LYS A 31 -2.30 -0.77 -11.02
CA LYS A 31 -3.50 -0.39 -10.26
C LYS A 31 -3.42 1.04 -9.75
N ILE A 32 -2.26 1.47 -9.26
CA ILE A 32 -2.01 2.85 -8.84
C ILE A 32 -2.18 3.78 -10.05
N GLU A 33 -1.53 3.50 -11.19
CA GLU A 33 -1.66 4.27 -12.43
C GLU A 33 -3.13 4.36 -12.89
N MET A 34 -3.87 3.26 -12.82
CA MET A 34 -5.29 3.22 -13.16
C MET A 34 -6.11 4.21 -12.31
N VAL A 35 -6.01 4.13 -10.98
CA VAL A 35 -6.80 5.00 -10.09
C VAL A 35 -6.36 6.46 -10.12
N MET A 36 -5.11 6.72 -10.52
CA MET A 36 -4.59 8.07 -10.76
C MET A 36 -5.14 8.71 -12.03
N ALA A 37 -5.56 7.90 -13.01
CA ALA A 37 -6.24 8.36 -14.22
C ALA A 37 -7.75 8.57 -14.04
N GLU A 38 -8.31 8.16 -12.90
CA GLU A 38 -9.73 8.31 -12.58
C GLU A 38 -10.06 9.70 -12.00
N PRO A 39 -11.32 10.17 -12.10
CA PRO A 39 -11.77 11.39 -11.43
C PRO A 39 -11.50 11.34 -9.92
N LEU A 40 -11.08 12.46 -9.33
CA LEU A 40 -10.73 12.56 -7.90
C LEU A 40 -11.92 12.19 -6.99
N GLU A 41 -13.15 12.43 -7.44
CA GLU A 41 -14.40 12.12 -6.73
C GLU A 41 -14.70 10.61 -6.69
N LYS A 42 -14.11 9.81 -7.59
CA LYS A 42 -14.28 8.37 -7.59
C LYS A 42 -13.49 7.78 -6.43
N LEU A 43 -14.19 7.07 -5.54
CA LEU A 43 -13.58 6.38 -4.40
C LEU A 43 -12.67 5.25 -4.86
N LEU A 44 -11.52 5.10 -4.21
CA LEU A 44 -10.54 4.04 -4.48
C LEU A 44 -11.14 2.64 -4.32
N SER A 45 -12.08 2.48 -3.38
CA SER A 45 -12.77 1.20 -3.15
C SER A 45 -13.60 0.71 -4.34
N ARG A 46 -13.92 1.57 -5.31
CA ARG A 46 -14.61 1.17 -6.54
C ARG A 46 -13.70 0.55 -7.60
N SER A 47 -12.39 0.51 -7.34
CA SER A 47 -11.39 0.00 -8.30
C SER A 47 -10.36 -0.92 -7.64
N LEU A 48 -10.12 -0.75 -6.34
CA LEU A 48 -9.09 -1.50 -5.60
C LEU A 48 -9.65 -2.55 -4.64
N GLN A 49 -10.92 -2.46 -4.23
CA GLN A 49 -11.49 -3.38 -3.22
C GLN A 49 -11.43 -4.85 -3.70
N ARG A 50 -11.36 -5.77 -2.73
CA ARG A 50 -11.51 -7.21 -2.98
C ARG A 50 -12.75 -7.48 -3.85
N GLY A 51 -12.60 -8.28 -4.89
CA GLY A 51 -13.67 -8.62 -5.84
C GLY A 51 -13.73 -7.72 -7.08
N GLU A 52 -13.02 -6.58 -7.09
CA GLU A 52 -12.95 -5.70 -8.27
C GLU A 52 -11.97 -6.20 -9.34
N ASP A 53 -10.99 -7.05 -8.96
CA ASP A 53 -10.01 -7.61 -9.87
C ASP A 53 -9.58 -9.03 -9.45
N ALA A 54 -10.16 -10.02 -10.13
CA ALA A 54 -9.91 -11.43 -9.84
C ALA A 54 -8.43 -11.84 -10.00
N GLN A 55 -7.67 -11.22 -10.91
CA GLN A 55 -6.25 -11.54 -11.08
C GLN A 55 -5.45 -11.04 -9.87
N PHE A 56 -5.73 -9.82 -9.43
CA PHE A 56 -5.07 -9.26 -8.26
C PHE A 56 -5.47 -9.98 -6.97
N ASP A 57 -6.74 -10.35 -6.82
CA ASP A 57 -7.22 -11.15 -5.68
C ASP A 57 -6.53 -12.52 -5.62
N GLN A 58 -6.35 -13.18 -6.77
CA GLN A 58 -5.62 -14.45 -6.86
C GLN A 58 -4.14 -14.29 -6.48
N LEU A 59 -3.52 -13.18 -6.88
CA LEU A 59 -2.15 -12.87 -6.51
C LEU A 59 -2.00 -12.66 -5.00
N ILE A 60 -2.89 -11.89 -4.37
CA ILE A 60 -2.89 -11.69 -2.92
C ILE A 60 -3.11 -13.02 -2.19
N SER A 61 -4.04 -13.85 -2.68
CA SER A 61 -4.29 -15.20 -2.13
C SER A 61 -3.01 -16.06 -2.20
N SER A 62 -2.30 -16.02 -3.33
CA SER A 62 -1.02 -16.73 -3.50
C SER A 62 0.06 -16.22 -2.55
N MET A 63 0.10 -14.90 -2.29
CA MET A 63 1.01 -14.33 -1.29
C MET A 63 0.68 -14.80 0.12
N SER A 64 -0.61 -14.93 0.46
CA SER A 64 -1.04 -15.48 1.75
C SER A 64 -0.61 -16.94 1.92
N SER A 65 -0.79 -17.79 0.90
CA SER A 65 -0.33 -19.20 0.96
C SER A 65 1.19 -19.32 1.14
N ILE A 66 1.98 -18.45 0.49
CA ILE A 66 3.44 -18.42 0.70
C ILE A 66 3.80 -17.92 2.11
N ALA A 67 3.03 -17.00 2.66
CA ALA A 67 3.27 -16.46 3.99
C ALA A 67 3.24 -17.53 5.09
N GLU A 68 2.50 -18.63 4.90
CA GLU A 68 2.53 -19.80 5.79
C GLU A 68 3.95 -20.36 6.03
N HIS A 69 4.87 -20.12 5.09
CA HIS A 69 6.23 -20.65 5.12
C HIS A 69 7.31 -19.58 5.27
N CYS A 70 7.01 -18.31 5.02
CA CYS A 70 8.02 -17.25 5.08
C CYS A 70 7.48 -15.86 5.42
N LEU A 71 6.43 -15.77 6.25
CA LEU A 71 5.77 -14.50 6.60
C LEU A 71 6.74 -13.37 7.01
N PRO A 72 7.74 -13.57 7.90
CA PRO A 72 8.65 -12.49 8.28
C PRO A 72 9.46 -11.93 7.10
N SER A 73 9.84 -12.78 6.16
CA SER A 73 10.57 -12.35 4.95
C SER A 73 9.64 -11.63 3.98
N LEU A 74 8.42 -12.12 3.80
CA LEU A 74 7.41 -11.49 2.95
C LEU A 74 7.03 -10.10 3.48
N LEU A 75 6.79 -9.96 4.79
CA LEU A 75 6.46 -8.68 5.42
C LEU A 75 7.59 -7.65 5.26
N ARG A 76 8.86 -8.04 5.44
CA ARG A 76 9.99 -7.13 5.23
C ARG A 76 10.02 -6.62 3.79
N THR A 77 9.87 -7.51 2.81
CA THR A 77 9.83 -7.13 1.39
C THR A 77 8.62 -6.23 1.09
N LEU A 78 7.46 -6.50 1.70
CA LEU A 78 6.27 -5.66 1.58
C LEU A 78 6.49 -4.26 2.17
N PHE A 79 7.14 -4.15 3.33
CA PHE A 79 7.52 -2.86 3.93
C PHE A 79 8.53 -2.10 3.07
N ASP A 80 9.51 -2.80 2.48
CA ASP A 80 10.47 -2.21 1.54
C ASP A 80 9.76 -1.64 0.31
N TRP A 81 8.82 -2.39 -0.27
CA TRP A 81 8.00 -1.89 -1.37
C TRP A 81 7.18 -0.65 -0.97
N TYR A 82 6.50 -0.70 0.19
CA TYR A 82 5.71 0.41 0.69
C TYR A 82 6.54 1.69 0.89
N ARG A 83 7.74 1.57 1.48
CA ARG A 83 8.68 2.69 1.65
C ARG A 83 9.15 3.29 0.33
N ARG A 84 9.50 2.44 -0.64
CA ARG A 84 9.93 2.89 -1.98
C ARG A 84 8.80 3.62 -2.71
N GLN A 85 7.56 3.16 -2.54
CA GLN A 85 6.39 3.81 -3.13
C GLN A 85 6.10 5.18 -2.52
N SER A 86 6.30 5.34 -1.19
CA SER A 86 6.01 6.56 -0.44
C SER A 86 7.04 7.69 -0.62
N GLY A 87 8.02 7.54 -1.52
CA GLY A 87 8.99 8.60 -1.85
C GLY A 87 9.99 8.94 -0.74
N THR A 88 10.08 8.16 0.34
CA THR A 88 10.98 8.45 1.48
C THR A 88 12.48 8.42 1.18
N GLU A 89 12.90 8.14 -0.06
CA GLU A 89 14.32 8.15 -0.45
C GLU A 89 14.71 9.30 -1.40
N ASP A 90 13.76 10.04 -2.00
CA ASP A 90 14.12 11.07 -2.98
C ASP A 90 13.03 12.14 -3.11
N GLU A 91 13.10 13.21 -2.31
CA GLU A 91 12.58 14.53 -2.68
C GLU A 91 13.00 15.58 -1.64
N SER A 92 14.16 16.20 -1.92
CA SER A 92 14.55 17.48 -1.34
C SER A 92 13.70 18.60 -1.93
N TYR A 93 12.43 18.68 -1.55
CA TYR A 93 11.64 19.88 -1.84
C TYR A 93 12.02 20.98 -0.86
N GLU A 94 12.88 21.89 -1.31
CA GLU A 94 13.05 23.21 -0.68
C GLU A 94 11.70 23.94 -0.67
N TYR A 95 11.02 23.90 0.47
CA TYR A 95 9.88 24.74 0.75
C TYR A 95 10.34 26.20 0.86
N ARG A 96 9.89 27.05 -0.07
CA ARG A 96 10.01 28.51 0.06
C ARG A 96 8.60 29.10 0.26
N PRO A 97 8.26 29.61 1.46
CA PRO A 97 6.97 30.23 1.67
C PRO A 97 6.91 31.57 0.93
N ARG A 98 5.91 31.77 0.08
CA ARG A 98 5.57 33.10 -0.42
C ARG A 98 4.15 33.47 -0.06
N SER A 99 4.06 34.69 0.45
CA SER A 99 2.89 35.42 0.91
C SER A 99 1.81 35.54 -0.16
N SER A 100 0.65 34.96 0.16
CA SER A 100 -0.72 35.33 -0.24
C SER A 100 -0.91 36.34 -1.38
N THR A 101 -1.38 35.84 -2.52
CA THR A 101 -2.42 36.48 -3.34
C THR A 101 -3.11 35.37 -4.16
N LYS A 102 -4.37 35.07 -3.84
CA LYS A 102 -5.19 34.03 -4.52
C LYS A 102 -5.11 34.23 -6.04
N SER A 103 -4.41 33.34 -6.72
CA SER A 103 -4.22 33.37 -8.17
C SER A 103 -4.31 31.96 -8.74
N LYS A 104 -4.51 31.80 -10.06
CA LYS A 104 -4.70 30.50 -10.74
C LYS A 104 -3.60 29.47 -10.43
N GLY A 105 -2.41 29.91 -10.01
CA GLY A 105 -1.34 29.02 -9.53
C GLY A 105 -1.69 28.26 -8.24
N ASP A 106 -2.48 28.85 -7.34
CA ASP A 106 -2.90 28.21 -6.08
C ASP A 106 -3.92 27.08 -6.30
N GLU A 107 -4.68 27.11 -7.39
CA GLU A 107 -5.61 26.02 -7.77
C GLU A 107 -4.83 24.85 -8.38
N GLN A 108 -3.93 25.12 -9.33
CA GLN A 108 -3.12 24.08 -9.95
C GLN A 108 -2.18 23.38 -8.95
N HIS A 109 -1.64 24.11 -7.97
CA HIS A 109 -0.86 23.52 -6.88
C HIS A 109 -1.72 22.61 -5.99
N ARG A 110 -2.94 23.04 -5.63
CA ARG A 110 -3.86 22.22 -4.83
C ARG A 110 -4.30 20.95 -5.54
N ASP A 111 -4.55 21.00 -6.84
CA ASP A 111 -4.88 19.80 -7.63
C ASP A 111 -3.72 18.80 -7.65
N LYS A 112 -2.48 19.30 -7.76
CA LYS A 112 -1.28 18.44 -7.64
C LYS A 112 -1.20 17.80 -6.26
N ASP A 113 -1.46 18.55 -5.20
CA ASP A 113 -1.44 18.03 -3.83
C ASP A 113 -2.51 16.95 -3.61
N TYR A 114 -3.72 17.12 -4.17
CA TYR A 114 -4.77 16.10 -4.10
C TYR A 114 -4.42 14.83 -4.89
N LEU A 115 -3.72 14.96 -6.02
CA LEU A 115 -3.22 13.81 -6.78
C LEU A 115 -2.14 13.05 -6.01
N LEU A 116 -1.20 13.75 -5.39
CA LEU A 116 -0.17 13.13 -4.55
C LEU A 116 -0.81 12.39 -3.36
N GLU A 117 -1.75 13.03 -2.66
CA GLU A 117 -2.48 12.40 -1.57
C GLU A 117 -3.28 11.18 -2.05
N ARG A 118 -3.92 11.25 -3.23
CA ARG A 118 -4.65 10.10 -3.81
C ARG A 118 -3.71 8.93 -4.09
N ARG A 119 -2.51 9.20 -4.60
CA ARG A 119 -1.48 8.18 -4.86
C ARG A 119 -1.06 7.49 -3.55
N ASP A 120 -0.78 8.27 -2.52
CA ASP A 120 -0.41 7.72 -1.20
C ASP A 120 -1.52 6.86 -0.62
N LEU A 121 -2.78 7.32 -0.71
CA LEU A 121 -3.94 6.53 -0.27
C LEU A 121 -4.11 5.25 -1.10
N ALA A 122 -3.80 5.23 -2.39
CA ALA A 122 -3.83 4.02 -3.21
C ALA A 122 -2.75 3.01 -2.79
N ILE A 123 -1.55 3.49 -2.45
CA ILE A 123 -0.46 2.67 -1.92
C ILE A 123 -0.88 2.05 -0.57
N ASP A 124 -1.43 2.87 0.34
CA ASP A 124 -1.98 2.40 1.61
C ASP A 124 -3.08 1.35 1.43
N PHE A 125 -3.98 1.57 0.46
CA PHE A 125 -5.06 0.64 0.17
C PHE A 125 -4.52 -0.75 -0.19
N ILE A 126 -3.62 -0.80 -1.18
CA ILE A 126 -3.02 -2.04 -1.65
C ILE A 126 -2.22 -2.71 -0.52
N PHE A 127 -1.45 -1.92 0.22
CA PHE A 127 -0.69 -2.41 1.35
C PHE A 127 -1.59 -3.05 2.42
N CYS A 128 -2.72 -2.43 2.75
CA CYS A 128 -3.67 -2.98 3.70
C CYS A 128 -4.30 -4.29 3.20
N LEU A 129 -4.70 -4.36 1.93
CA LEU A 129 -5.27 -5.58 1.36
C LEU A 129 -4.32 -6.78 1.49
N VAL A 130 -3.05 -6.58 1.13
CA VAL A 130 -2.03 -7.63 1.26
C VAL A 130 -1.80 -7.95 2.74
N SER A 131 -1.64 -6.93 3.58
CA SER A 131 -1.36 -7.09 5.02
C SER A 131 -2.44 -7.91 5.71
N VAL A 132 -3.72 -7.63 5.46
CA VAL A 132 -4.82 -8.41 6.03
C VAL A 132 -4.70 -9.88 5.66
N GLU A 133 -4.37 -10.20 4.40
CA GLU A 133 -4.33 -11.60 3.96
C GLU A 133 -3.10 -12.35 4.48
N VAL A 134 -1.93 -11.71 4.54
CA VAL A 134 -0.69 -12.38 4.97
C VAL A 134 -0.58 -12.47 6.49
N LEU A 135 -1.08 -11.48 7.25
CA LEU A 135 -0.99 -11.49 8.72
C LEU A 135 -1.85 -12.58 9.37
N LYS A 136 -2.87 -13.11 8.67
CA LYS A 136 -3.62 -14.29 9.11
C LYS A 136 -2.73 -15.50 9.37
N GLN A 137 -1.54 -15.55 8.76
CA GLN A 137 -0.60 -16.66 8.87
C GLN A 137 0.35 -16.58 10.07
N ILE A 138 0.27 -15.54 10.91
CA ILE A 138 1.08 -15.43 12.14
C ILE A 138 1.01 -16.69 13.05
N PRO A 139 -0.16 -17.37 13.24
CA PRO A 139 -0.22 -18.56 14.08
C PRO A 139 0.60 -19.74 13.50
N LEU A 140 0.77 -19.79 12.18
CA LEU A 140 1.56 -20.81 11.49
C LEU A 140 3.04 -20.42 11.43
N HIS A 141 3.32 -19.14 11.21
CA HIS A 141 4.68 -18.63 11.13
C HIS A 141 4.81 -17.32 11.93
N PRO A 142 5.15 -17.41 13.24
CA PRO A 142 5.26 -16.25 14.11
C PRO A 142 6.21 -15.17 13.57
N VAL A 143 5.86 -13.92 13.84
CA VAL A 143 6.61 -12.73 13.42
C VAL A 143 7.34 -12.09 14.60
N PRO A 144 8.56 -11.58 14.43
CA PRO A 144 9.23 -10.81 15.46
C PRO A 144 8.45 -9.54 15.82
N ASP A 145 8.46 -9.15 17.11
CA ASP A 145 7.73 -7.97 17.60
C ASP A 145 8.09 -6.68 16.87
N VAL A 146 9.33 -6.55 16.36
CA VAL A 146 9.73 -5.38 15.55
C VAL A 146 8.84 -5.20 14.31
N LEU A 147 8.47 -6.28 13.62
CA LEU A 147 7.59 -6.21 12.44
C LEU A 147 6.15 -5.91 12.85
N VAL A 148 5.70 -6.46 13.99
CA VAL A 148 4.38 -6.15 14.57
C VAL A 148 4.26 -4.66 14.89
N HIS A 149 5.29 -4.10 15.54
CA HIS A 149 5.35 -2.68 15.86
C HIS A 149 5.38 -1.81 14.61
N GLU A 150 6.04 -2.25 13.54
CA GLU A 150 6.04 -1.53 12.26
C GLU A 150 4.63 -1.42 11.66
N VAL A 151 3.87 -2.53 11.63
CA VAL A 151 2.45 -2.52 11.21
C VAL A 151 1.62 -1.56 12.06
N LEU A 152 1.76 -1.64 13.39
CA LEU A 152 1.04 -0.78 14.32
C LEU A 152 1.39 0.71 14.11
N ASN A 153 2.67 1.02 13.91
CA ASN A 153 3.13 2.38 13.67
C ASN A 153 2.59 2.95 12.36
N LEU A 154 2.46 2.13 11.31
CA LEU A 154 1.80 2.55 10.07
C LEU A 154 0.31 2.82 10.33
N ALA A 155 -0.42 1.87 10.92
CA ALA A 155 -1.84 2.02 11.19
C ALA A 155 -2.18 3.25 12.05
N PHE A 156 -1.42 3.48 13.13
CA PHE A 156 -1.66 4.61 14.03
C PHE A 156 -1.42 5.99 13.40
N LYS A 157 -0.68 6.08 12.29
CA LYS A 157 -0.59 7.35 11.53
C LYS A 157 -1.93 7.73 10.91
N HIS A 158 -2.77 6.76 10.54
CA HIS A 158 -4.05 6.98 9.86
C HIS A 158 -5.22 7.24 10.82
N PHE A 159 -5.07 6.97 12.11
CA PHE A 159 -6.10 7.32 13.11
C PHE A 159 -5.92 8.71 13.73
N LYS A 160 -4.82 9.42 13.41
CA LYS A 160 -4.65 10.78 13.88
C LYS A 160 -5.74 11.66 13.28
N HIS A 161 -6.56 12.25 14.14
CA HIS A 161 -7.60 13.18 13.72
C HIS A 161 -6.97 14.34 12.95
N LYS A 162 -7.35 14.51 11.68
CA LYS A 162 -6.92 15.63 10.85
C LYS A 162 -8.06 16.65 10.80
N GLU A 163 -8.04 17.62 11.71
CA GLU A 163 -9.01 18.74 11.66
C GLU A 163 -8.82 19.54 10.37
N GLY A 164 -9.92 19.87 9.69
CA GLY A 164 -9.92 20.82 8.57
C GLY A 164 -9.61 20.25 7.17
N TYR A 165 -9.46 18.94 6.99
CA TYR A 165 -9.30 18.32 5.66
C TYR A 165 -10.64 18.23 4.93
N SER A 166 -10.94 19.24 4.11
CA SER A 166 -12.03 19.22 3.13
C SER A 166 -11.43 19.12 1.73
N GLY A 167 -11.37 17.92 1.18
CA GLY A 167 -10.87 17.66 -0.17
C GLY A 167 -11.57 16.46 -0.81
N PRO A 168 -11.36 16.22 -2.12
CA PRO A 168 -12.00 15.10 -2.81
C PRO A 168 -11.60 13.73 -2.24
N ASN A 169 -10.46 13.64 -1.57
CA ASN A 169 -9.95 12.42 -0.95
C ASN A 169 -10.49 12.12 0.45
N THR A 170 -11.29 12.99 1.08
CA THR A 170 -11.77 12.77 2.46
C THR A 170 -12.45 11.41 2.64
N GLY A 171 -13.26 10.98 1.66
CA GLY A 171 -13.87 9.64 1.68
C GLY A 171 -12.86 8.50 1.64
N ASN A 172 -11.80 8.64 0.82
CA ASN A 172 -10.72 7.66 0.73
C ASN A 172 -9.92 7.59 2.04
N VAL A 173 -9.65 8.71 2.70
CA VAL A 173 -8.96 8.74 4.01
C VAL A 173 -9.70 7.90 5.06
N HIS A 174 -11.03 8.00 5.11
CA HIS A 174 -11.83 7.17 6.02
C HIS A 174 -11.76 5.69 5.68
N ILE A 175 -11.85 5.34 4.39
CA ILE A 175 -11.71 3.95 3.93
C ILE A 175 -10.34 3.39 4.31
N ILE A 176 -9.25 4.16 4.14
CA ILE A 176 -7.91 3.73 4.54
C ILE A 176 -7.82 3.51 6.06
N ALA A 177 -8.43 4.38 6.86
CA ALA A 177 -8.50 4.17 8.31
C ALA A 177 -9.23 2.85 8.65
N ASP A 178 -10.37 2.58 8.01
CA ASP A 178 -11.12 1.33 8.22
C ASP A 178 -10.30 0.09 7.82
N LEU A 179 -9.57 0.15 6.69
CA LEU A 179 -8.68 -0.92 6.26
C LEU A 179 -7.51 -1.15 7.25
N TYR A 180 -6.90 -0.08 7.78
CA TYR A 180 -5.88 -0.22 8.82
C TYR A 180 -6.45 -0.76 10.14
N ALA A 181 -7.72 -0.45 10.47
CA ALA A 181 -8.40 -1.06 11.59
C ALA A 181 -8.61 -2.56 11.38
N GLU A 182 -8.92 -3.00 10.16
CA GLU A 182 -8.98 -4.43 9.79
C GLU A 182 -7.59 -5.11 9.94
N VAL A 183 -6.52 -4.46 9.48
CA VAL A 183 -5.13 -4.95 9.66
C VAL A 183 -4.81 -5.18 11.13
N ILE A 184 -5.12 -4.21 12.00
CA ILE A 184 -4.95 -4.37 13.46
C ILE A 184 -5.84 -5.50 13.99
N GLY A 185 -7.09 -5.58 13.53
CA GLY A 185 -8.02 -6.64 13.92
C GLY A 185 -7.44 -8.02 13.68
N VAL A 186 -6.89 -8.28 12.48
CA VAL A 186 -6.21 -9.54 12.18
C VAL A 186 -5.00 -9.75 13.08
N LEU A 187 -4.14 -8.73 13.24
CA LEU A 187 -2.96 -8.81 14.10
C LEU A 187 -3.30 -9.22 15.54
N THR A 188 -4.42 -8.73 16.08
CA THR A 188 -4.89 -9.08 17.44
C THR A 188 -5.45 -10.49 17.54
N GLN A 189 -6.12 -10.98 16.49
CA GLN A 189 -6.69 -12.33 16.45
C GLN A 189 -5.63 -13.42 16.25
N SER A 190 -4.49 -13.05 15.66
CA SER A 190 -3.40 -13.97 15.39
C SER A 190 -2.39 -14.14 16.52
N LYS A 191 -2.59 -13.47 17.66
CA LYS A 191 -1.78 -13.63 18.88
C LYS A 191 -2.45 -14.56 19.90
#